data_AF-A0A377LV51-F1
#
_entry.id   AF-A0A377LV51-F1
#
_cell.length_a   1.000
_cell.length_b   1.000
_cell.length_c   1.000
_cell.angle_alpha   90.00
_cell.angle_beta   90.00
_cell.angle_gamma   90.00
#
_symmetry.space_group_name_H-M   'P 1'
#
loop_
_entity.id
_entity.type
_entity.pdbx_description
1 polymer ?
#
loop_
_entity_poly.entity_id
_entity_poly.type
_entity_poly.pdbx_seq_one_letter_code
_entity_poly.pdbx_strand_id
1 'polypeptide(L)'
;MGYLWSLGVVAEVIIFALSKKLFRRFGARDLLLLSAVCGVARWGIMGWTTELPWLIVAQILHCGTFTVCHLAAMRYIAAREGGDVIRLQAVYSAVAMGGSIAVMTVFAGFLYQHLGHGVFWVMALVALPAMFIRPKVAARA
;
A
#
# COMPACT_ATOMS: atom_id res chain seq x y z
N MET A 1 19.24 10.19 -7.01
CA MET A 1 18.54 8.98 -6.51
C MET A 1 18.08 9.10 -5.05
N GLY A 2 18.85 9.66 -4.11
CA GLY A 2 18.41 9.78 -2.70
C GLY A 2 17.36 10.86 -2.39
N TYR A 3 17.30 11.96 -3.15
CA TYR A 3 16.40 13.08 -2.85
C TYR A 3 14.90 12.74 -2.98
N LEU A 4 14.52 11.97 -4.01
CA LEU A 4 13.15 11.49 -4.19
C LEU A 4 12.71 10.52 -3.08
N TRP A 5 13.66 9.75 -2.54
CA TRP A 5 13.41 8.86 -1.42
C TRP A 5 13.21 9.65 -0.12
N SER A 6 14.11 10.61 0.17
CA SER A 6 14.00 11.47 1.34
C SER A 6 12.69 12.29 1.33
N LEU A 7 12.30 12.84 0.18
CA LEU A 7 11.03 13.54 0.01
C LEU A 7 9.82 12.62 0.23
N GLY A 8 9.91 11.36 -0.22
CA GLY A 8 8.93 10.33 0.10
C GLY A 8 8.80 10.12 1.61
N VAL A 9 9.90 9.91 2.32
CA VAL A 9 9.90 9.72 3.78
C VAL A 9 9.29 10.93 4.51
N VAL A 10 9.61 12.15 4.10
CA VAL A 10 8.98 13.35 4.67
C VAL A 10 7.46 13.35 4.41
N ALA A 11 7.03 13.05 3.19
CA ALA A 11 5.61 12.94 2.85
C ALA A 11 4.92 11.84 3.67
N GLU A 12 5.58 10.71 3.90
CA GLU A 12 5.10 9.62 4.74
C GLU A 12 4.86 10.07 6.19
N VAL A 13 5.85 10.74 6.80
CA VAL A 13 5.73 11.25 8.17
C VAL A 13 4.58 12.26 8.29
N ILE A 14 4.43 13.15 7.30
CA ILE A 14 3.33 14.13 7.26
C ILE A 14 1.97 13.42 7.16
N ILE A 15 1.83 12.43 6.25
CA ILE A 15 0.60 11.67 6.09
C ILE A 15 0.29 10.89 7.36
N PHE A 16 1.28 10.26 8.01
CA PHE A 16 1.10 9.57 9.28
C PHE A 16 0.66 10.53 10.39
N ALA A 17 1.28 11.70 10.51
CA ALA A 17 0.91 12.70 11.50
C ALA A 17 -0.53 13.21 11.28
N LEU A 18 -0.92 13.43 10.02
CA LEU A 18 -2.27 13.86 9.65
C LEU A 18 -3.28 12.71 9.63
N SER A 19 -2.84 11.45 9.61
CA SER A 19 -3.70 10.28 9.43
C SER A 19 -4.80 10.18 10.49
N LYS A 20 -4.48 10.54 11.74
CA LYS A 20 -5.43 10.53 12.86
C LYS A 20 -6.54 11.57 12.68
N LYS A 21 -6.25 12.69 12.02
CA LYS A 21 -7.21 13.78 11.73
C LYS A 21 -7.96 13.54 10.42
N LEU A 22 -7.26 13.14 9.37
CA LEU A 22 -7.77 12.94 8.01
C LEU A 22 -8.66 11.69 7.90
N PHE A 23 -8.26 10.60 8.57
CA PHE A 23 -8.93 9.30 8.50
C PHE A 23 -9.73 8.96 9.75
N ARG A 24 -10.06 9.95 10.59
CA ARG A 24 -10.84 9.72 11.82
C ARG A 24 -12.23 9.13 11.54
N ARG A 25 -12.83 9.50 10.41
CA ARG A 25 -14.20 9.10 10.03
C ARG A 25 -14.26 7.90 9.10
N PHE A 26 -13.12 7.45 8.57
CA PHE A 26 -13.07 6.35 7.59
C PHE A 26 -12.88 5.01 8.29
N GLY A 27 -13.66 4.00 7.91
CA GLY A 27 -13.50 2.64 8.42
C GLY A 27 -12.26 1.96 7.84
N ALA A 28 -11.84 0.81 8.41
CA ALA A 28 -10.73 0.03 7.88
C ALA A 28 -10.95 -0.36 6.39
N ARG A 29 -12.21 -0.60 5.99
CA ARG A 29 -12.57 -0.92 4.60
C ARG A 29 -12.31 0.24 3.65
N ASP A 30 -12.77 1.45 4.00
CA ASP A 30 -12.64 2.62 3.13
C ASP A 30 -11.17 3.03 2.97
N LEU A 31 -10.37 2.84 4.02
CA LEU A 31 -8.93 3.04 3.97
C LEU A 31 -8.25 2.02 3.05
N LEU A 32 -8.60 0.74 3.13
CA LEU A 32 -8.08 -0.26 2.20
C LEU A 32 -8.44 0.08 0.74
N LEU A 33 -9.68 0.50 0.47
CA LEU A 33 -10.11 0.92 -0.86
C LEU A 33 -9.33 2.14 -1.35
N LEU A 34 -9.16 3.16 -0.50
CA LEU A 34 -8.39 4.35 -0.83
C LEU A 34 -6.94 3.99 -1.16
N SER A 35 -6.33 3.08 -0.39
CA SER A 35 -4.98 2.59 -0.67
C SER A 35 -4.91 1.81 -2.00
N ALA A 36 -5.90 0.96 -2.30
CA ALA A 36 -5.92 0.21 -3.54
C ALA A 36 -6.05 1.14 -4.77
N VAL A 37 -6.94 2.15 -4.72
CA VAL A 37 -7.12 3.14 -5.78
C VAL A 37 -5.85 3.95 -5.99
N CYS A 38 -5.24 4.45 -4.91
CA CYS A 38 -3.96 5.17 -4.97
C CYS A 38 -2.83 4.28 -5.53
N GLY A 39 -2.86 2.97 -5.26
CA GLY A 39 -1.89 2.00 -5.79
C GLY A 39 -2.02 1.85 -7.31
N VAL A 40 -3.25 1.63 -7.80
CA VAL A 40 -3.52 1.54 -9.24
C VAL A 40 -3.14 2.84 -9.95
N ALA A 41 -3.50 4.00 -9.40
CA ALA A 41 -3.13 5.30 -9.96
C ALA A 41 -1.60 5.47 -10.03
N ARG A 42 -0.88 5.11 -8.97
CA ARG A 42 0.59 5.15 -8.92
C ARG A 42 1.22 4.28 -10.01
N TRP A 43 0.81 3.01 -10.10
CA TRP A 43 1.37 2.08 -11.09
C TRP A 43 1.02 2.50 -12.51
N GLY A 44 -0.18 3.06 -12.73
CA GLY A 44 -0.58 3.66 -14.00
C GLY A 44 0.27 4.86 -14.40
N ILE A 45 0.56 5.77 -13.45
CA ILE A 45 1.44 6.93 -13.69
C ILE A 45 2.85 6.46 -14.07
N MET A 46 3.43 5.49 -13.33
CA MET A 46 4.76 4.95 -13.65
C MET A 46 4.80 4.18 -14.98
N GLY A 47 3.68 3.59 -15.41
CA GLY A 47 3.56 2.93 -16.71
C GLY A 47 3.35 3.90 -17.89
N TRP A 48 2.88 5.12 -17.62
CA TRP A 48 2.60 6.15 -18.64
C TRP A 48 3.75 7.13 -18.83
N THR A 49 4.42 7.53 -17.74
CA THR A 49 5.44 8.58 -17.77
C THR A 49 6.57 8.32 -16.79
N THR A 50 7.79 8.69 -17.22
CA THR A 50 9.01 8.64 -16.41
C THR A 50 9.54 10.04 -16.07
N GLU A 51 8.73 11.08 -16.30
CA GLU A 51 9.10 12.47 -16.06
C GLU A 51 9.21 12.79 -14.56
N LEU A 52 10.20 13.61 -14.19
CA LEU A 52 10.55 13.91 -12.80
C LEU A 52 9.38 14.42 -11.94
N PRO A 53 8.50 15.33 -12.42
CA PRO A 53 7.36 15.81 -11.63
C PRO A 53 6.35 14.70 -11.31
N TRP A 54 6.13 13.78 -12.25
CA TRP A 54 5.21 12.65 -12.07
C TRP A 54 5.77 11.59 -11.13
N LEU A 55 7.10 11.41 -11.11
CA LEU A 55 7.75 10.55 -10.13
C LEU A 55 7.62 11.09 -8.70
N ILE A 56 7.61 12.41 -8.49
CA ILE A 56 7.33 13.01 -7.18
C ILE A 56 5.90 12.66 -6.74
N VAL A 57 4.92 12.82 -7.64
CA VAL A 57 3.52 12.45 -7.39
C VAL A 57 3.41 10.96 -7.05
N ALA A 58 4.05 10.09 -7.84
CA ALA A 58 4.07 8.65 -7.61
C ALA A 58 4.70 8.26 -6.26
N GLN A 59 5.67 9.03 -5.74
CA GLN A 59 6.26 8.85 -4.41
C GLN A 59 5.32 9.30 -3.29
N ILE A 60 4.62 10.42 -3.46
CA ILE A 60 3.60 10.84 -2.48
C ILE A 60 2.46 9.81 -2.42
N LEU A 61 2.00 9.33 -3.57
CA LEU A 61 1.02 8.25 -3.66
C LEU A 61 1.52 6.96 -3.01
N HIS A 62 2.81 6.62 -3.17
CA HIS A 62 3.41 5.45 -2.52
C HIS A 62 3.32 5.52 -1.01
N CYS A 63 3.82 6.61 -0.44
CA CYS A 63 3.78 6.86 0.99
C CYS A 63 2.34 6.85 1.49
N GLY A 64 1.43 7.52 0.77
CA GLY A 64 -0.01 7.49 1.07
C GLY A 64 -0.60 6.08 1.06
N THR A 65 -0.34 5.27 0.03
CA THR A 65 -0.83 3.89 -0.03
C THR A 65 -0.35 3.04 1.12
N PHE A 66 0.95 3.12 1.43
CA PHE A 66 1.56 2.37 2.51
C PHE A 66 1.00 2.77 3.87
N THR A 67 0.99 4.08 4.19
CA THR A 67 0.46 4.61 5.45
C THR A 67 -1.01 4.25 5.64
N VAL A 68 -1.84 4.42 4.60
CA VAL A 68 -3.28 4.16 4.69
C VAL A 68 -3.56 2.66 4.85
N CYS A 69 -2.87 1.80 4.08
CA CYS A 69 -3.00 0.34 4.21
C CYS A 69 -2.56 -0.13 5.59
N HIS A 70 -1.42 0.36 6.06
CA HIS A 70 -0.90 0.03 7.38
C HIS A 70 -1.86 0.47 8.50
N LEU A 71 -2.40 1.69 8.42
CA LEU A 71 -3.38 2.17 9.39
C LEU A 71 -4.66 1.32 9.37
N ALA A 72 -5.13 0.93 8.19
CA ALA A 72 -6.31 0.06 8.06
C ALA A 72 -6.07 -1.31 8.69
N ALA A 73 -4.91 -1.93 8.44
CA ALA A 73 -4.50 -3.19 9.04
C ALA A 73 -4.39 -3.09 10.56
N MET A 74 -3.71 -2.05 11.08
CA MET A 74 -3.58 -1.83 12.52
C MET A 74 -4.94 -1.60 13.18
N ARG A 75 -5.86 -0.84 12.56
CA ARG A 75 -7.23 -0.68 13.06
C ARG A 75 -8.00 -1.99 13.05
N TYR A 76 -7.82 -2.84 12.05
CA TYR A 76 -8.47 -4.15 11.97
C TYR A 76 -7.94 -5.12 13.04
N ILE A 77 -6.63 -5.09 13.30
CA ILE A 77 -5.98 -5.90 14.34
C ILE A 77 -6.39 -5.41 15.73
N ALA A 78 -6.39 -4.10 15.97
CA ALA A 78 -6.76 -3.49 17.24
C ALA A 78 -8.27 -3.60 17.57
N ALA A 79 -9.11 -3.89 16.58
CA ALA A 79 -10.53 -4.19 16.79
C ALA A 79 -10.78 -5.62 17.33
N ARG A 80 -9.73 -6.44 17.49
CA ARG A 80 -9.81 -7.78 18.11
C ARG A 80 -9.32 -7.69 19.55
N GLU A 81 -9.85 -8.52 20.43
CA GLU A 81 -9.48 -8.53 21.86
C GLU A 81 -8.61 -9.74 22.22
N GLY A 82 -7.75 -9.58 23.24
CA GLY A 82 -6.95 -10.67 23.81
C GLY A 82 -5.74 -11.11 22.97
N GLY A 83 -5.36 -12.39 23.08
CA GLY A 83 -4.17 -12.96 22.43
C GLY A 83 -4.19 -12.97 20.90
N ASP A 84 -5.36 -12.74 20.29
CA ASP A 84 -5.52 -12.69 18.84
C ASP A 84 -4.83 -11.46 18.21
N VAL A 85 -4.66 -10.36 18.94
CA VAL A 85 -3.96 -9.15 18.48
C VAL A 85 -2.51 -9.46 18.12
N ILE A 86 -1.79 -10.12 19.04
CA ILE A 86 -0.37 -10.48 18.86
C ILE A 86 -0.22 -11.47 17.71
N ARG A 87 -1.11 -12.46 17.62
CA ARG A 87 -1.10 -13.45 16.52
C ARG A 87 -1.36 -12.79 15.17
N LEU A 88 -2.36 -11.92 15.06
CA LEU A 88 -2.68 -11.19 13.82
C LEU A 88 -1.57 -10.22 13.43
N GLN A 89 -0.95 -9.54 14.39
CA GLN A 89 0.21 -8.68 14.14
C GLN A 89 1.43 -9.47 13.66
N ALA A 90 1.70 -10.63 14.25
CA ALA A 90 2.78 -11.52 13.80
C ALA A 90 2.53 -12.02 12.37
N VAL A 91 1.30 -12.44 12.06
CA VAL A 91 0.92 -12.87 10.70
C VAL A 91 1.03 -11.70 9.71
N TYR A 92 0.56 -10.51 10.07
CA TYR A 92 0.67 -9.32 9.22
C TYR A 92 2.13 -8.97 8.92
N SER A 93 3.00 -8.94 9.92
CA SER A 93 4.43 -8.67 9.73
C SER A 93 5.11 -9.76 8.89
N ALA A 94 4.83 -11.04 9.17
CA ALA A 94 5.48 -12.14 8.47
C ALA A 94 5.00 -12.28 7.02
N VAL A 95 3.69 -12.21 6.77
CA VAL A 95 3.10 -12.46 5.45
C VAL A 95 3.00 -11.18 4.63
N ALA A 96 2.41 -10.11 5.19
CA ALA A 96 2.16 -8.89 4.42
C ALA A 96 3.43 -8.04 4.28
N MET A 97 4.14 -7.76 5.37
CA MET A 97 5.35 -6.92 5.33
C MET A 97 6.61 -7.67 4.89
N GLY A 98 6.71 -8.98 5.14
CA GLY A 98 7.90 -9.77 4.82
C GLY A 98 7.74 -10.62 3.57
N GLY A 99 7.00 -11.72 3.69
CA GLY A 99 6.90 -12.78 2.68
C GLY A 99 6.37 -12.28 1.35
N SER A 100 5.31 -11.48 1.35
CA SER A 100 4.74 -10.94 0.10
C SER A 100 5.72 -10.01 -0.62
N ILE A 101 6.48 -9.18 0.12
CA ILE A 101 7.50 -8.29 -0.46
C ILE A 101 8.63 -9.13 -1.06
N ALA A 102 9.12 -10.14 -0.35
CA ALA A 102 10.18 -11.02 -0.85
C ALA A 102 9.77 -11.73 -2.15
N VAL A 103 8.60 -12.36 -2.17
CA VAL A 103 8.07 -13.06 -3.35
C VAL A 103 7.86 -12.06 -4.50
N MET A 104 7.19 -10.93 -4.25
CA MET A 104 6.96 -9.93 -5.31
C MET A 104 8.24 -9.30 -5.83
N THR A 105 9.29 -9.15 -5.00
CA THR A 105 10.58 -8.62 -5.45
C THR A 105 11.25 -9.57 -6.43
N VAL A 106 11.24 -10.88 -6.15
CA VAL A 106 11.79 -11.91 -7.06
C VAL A 106 11.01 -11.93 -8.38
N PHE A 107 9.68 -11.96 -8.30
CA PHE A 107 8.82 -11.93 -9.50
C PHE A 107 9.02 -10.64 -10.31
N ALA A 108 9.05 -9.47 -9.66
CA ALA A 108 9.25 -8.20 -10.33
C ALA A 108 10.64 -8.12 -10.99
N GLY A 109 11.69 -8.61 -10.33
CA GLY A 109 13.04 -8.67 -10.90
C GLY A 109 13.11 -9.54 -12.15
N PHE A 110 12.53 -10.74 -12.10
CA PHE A 110 12.46 -11.64 -13.25
C PHE A 110 11.66 -11.04 -14.40
N LEU A 111 10.49 -10.46 -14.10
CA LEU A 111 9.60 -9.88 -15.09
C LEU A 111 10.22 -8.62 -15.73
N TYR A 112 10.99 -7.85 -14.98
CA TYR A 112 11.65 -6.64 -15.46
C TYR A 112 12.75 -6.96 -16.49
N GLN A 113 13.45 -8.08 -16.32
CA GLN A 113 14.44 -8.55 -17.30
C GLN A 113 13.81 -8.92 -18.65
N HIS A 114 12.53 -9.33 -18.67
CA HIS A 114 11.85 -9.77 -19.89
C HIS A 114 10.97 -8.68 -20.53
N LEU A 115 10.28 -7.88 -19.72
CA LEU A 115 9.30 -6.87 -20.19
C LEU A 115 9.79 -5.42 -20.07
N GLY A 116 10.92 -5.16 -19.39
CA GLY A 116 11.41 -3.81 -19.13
C GLY A 116 10.33 -2.94 -18.47
N HIS A 117 10.00 -1.80 -19.11
CA HIS A 117 8.98 -0.86 -18.63
C HIS A 117 7.55 -1.44 -18.60
N GLY A 118 7.28 -2.54 -19.31
CA GLY A 118 5.96 -3.20 -19.31
C GLY A 118 5.57 -3.80 -17.96
N VAL A 119 6.52 -4.03 -17.05
CA VAL A 119 6.25 -4.52 -15.69
C VAL A 119 5.31 -3.62 -14.91
N PHE A 120 5.39 -2.29 -15.10
CA PHE A 120 4.54 -1.36 -14.36
C PHE A 120 3.04 -1.54 -14.66
N TRP A 121 2.72 -1.91 -15.90
CA TRP A 121 1.35 -2.25 -16.30
C TRP A 121 0.88 -3.57 -15.68
N VAL A 122 1.76 -4.56 -15.59
CA VAL A 122 1.45 -5.83 -14.90
C VAL A 122 1.20 -5.56 -13.40
N MET A 123 2.00 -4.70 -12.77
CA MET A 123 1.80 -4.33 -11.37
C MET A 123 0.50 -3.55 -11.14
N ALA A 124 0.11 -2.67 -12.08
CA ALA A 124 -1.21 -2.03 -12.05
C ALA A 124 -2.34 -3.06 -12.15
N LEU A 125 -2.19 -4.06 -13.03
CA LEU A 125 -3.17 -5.11 -13.24
C LEU A 125 -3.30 -6.04 -12.02
N VAL A 126 -2.20 -6.35 -11.34
CA VAL A 126 -2.19 -7.12 -10.08
C VAL A 126 -2.85 -6.33 -8.94
N ALA A 127 -2.81 -5.00 -8.96
CA ALA A 127 -3.47 -4.15 -7.97
C ALA A 127 -5.00 -4.03 -8.19
N LEU A 128 -5.51 -4.26 -9.40
CA LEU A 128 -6.94 -4.19 -9.71
C LEU A 128 -7.80 -5.17 -8.89
N PRO A 129 -7.47 -6.48 -8.78
CA PRO A 129 -8.21 -7.42 -7.94
C PRO A 129 -8.33 -6.95 -6.49
N ALA A 130 -7.31 -6.27 -5.95
CA ALA A 130 -7.34 -5.76 -4.58
C ALA A 130 -8.44 -4.71 -4.35
N MET A 131 -8.90 -4.02 -5.41
CA MET A 131 -10.06 -3.12 -5.32
C MET A 131 -11.39 -3.88 -5.23
N PHE A 132 -11.46 -5.09 -5.81
CA PHE A 132 -12.68 -5.91 -5.85
C PHE A 132 -12.79 -6.87 -4.67
N ILE A 133 -11.68 -7.23 -4.04
CA ILE A 133 -11.66 -7.97 -2.78
C ILE A 133 -12.26 -7.06 -1.71
N ARG A 134 -13.57 -7.18 -1.49
CA ARG A 134 -14.31 -6.56 -0.39
C ARG A 134 -14.23 -7.50 0.81
N PRO A 135 -13.27 -7.37 1.74
CA PRO A 135 -13.38 -8.08 2.99
C PRO A 135 -14.64 -7.56 3.70
N LYS A 136 -15.65 -8.43 3.82
CA LYS A 136 -16.72 -8.20 4.79
C LYS A 136 -16.03 -8.18 6.16
N VAL A 137 -15.81 -6.98 6.71
CA VAL A 137 -15.61 -6.80 8.15
C VAL A 137 -16.89 -7.29 8.82
N ALA A 138 -17.03 -8.59 8.98
CA ALA A 138 -17.94 -9.15 9.95
C ALA A 138 -17.38 -8.72 11.29
N ALA A 139 -17.89 -7.59 11.80
CA ALA A 139 -17.95 -7.39 13.22
C ALA A 139 -18.78 -8.58 13.74
N ARG A 140 -18.10 -9.58 14.31
CA ARG A 140 -18.79 -10.47 15.23
C ARG A 140 -18.99 -9.64 16.48
N ALA A 141 -20.24 -9.19 16.64
CA ALA A 141 -20.81 -8.86 17.93
C ALA A 141 -20.78 -10.08 18.84
#